data_AF-A0A3L6ZKJ1-F1
#
_entry.id   AF-A0A3L6ZKJ1-F1
#
_cell.length_a   1.000
_cell.length_b   1.000
_cell.length_c   1.000
_cell.angle_alpha   90.00
_cell.angle_beta   90.00
_cell.angle_gamma   90.00
#
_symmetry.space_group_name_H-M   'P 1'
#
loop_
_entity.id
_entity.type
_entity.pdbx_description
1 polymer ?
#
loop_
_entity_poly.entity_id
_entity_poly.type
_entity_poly.pdbx_seq_one_letter_code
_entity_poly.pdbx_strand_id
1 'polypeptide(L)'
;MTTFDQIKPTAGDTLASHEYILDIAKYATTGVVPSSFINVPDFKDFAPAAPPKLANVTTYANKGNTAQRKTGEDWTAQFNVLPIIGDDGSLQPELELLLAAADGIGAENLIWFQYYHARVASLAYQGTAAVEVTRQNTGPEGEIEFYSITLTGQGDRVKVQNPATAPGGDSNEGAIDPDGE
;
A
#
# COMPACT_ATOMS: atom_id res chain seq x y z
N MET A 1 -34.92 10.73 -8.13
CA MET A 1 -34.33 11.52 -9.24
C MET A 1 -33.53 12.63 -8.58
N THR A 2 -32.24 12.74 -8.89
CA THR A 2 -31.40 13.84 -8.38
C THR A 2 -31.85 15.14 -9.06
N THR A 3 -32.17 16.16 -8.28
CA THR A 3 -32.55 17.49 -8.81
C THR A 3 -31.30 18.36 -9.02
N PHE A 4 -31.42 19.40 -9.83
CA PHE A 4 -30.30 20.32 -10.09
C PHE A 4 -29.79 20.99 -8.80
N ASP A 5 -30.69 21.36 -7.90
CA ASP A 5 -30.34 21.97 -6.60
C ASP A 5 -29.58 21.03 -5.65
N GLN A 6 -29.62 19.72 -5.91
CA GLN A 6 -28.87 18.71 -5.14
C GLN A 6 -27.43 18.56 -5.62
N ILE A 7 -27.06 19.14 -6.77
CA ILE A 7 -25.70 19.13 -7.30
C ILE A 7 -24.96 20.36 -6.76
N LYS A 8 -24.27 20.18 -5.64
CA LYS A 8 -23.36 21.17 -5.06
C LYS A 8 -21.98 20.55 -4.88
N PRO A 9 -20.88 21.34 -5.00
CA PRO A 9 -19.56 20.83 -4.67
C PRO A 9 -19.53 20.23 -3.28
N THR A 10 -18.87 19.08 -3.14
CA THR A 10 -18.63 18.46 -1.83
C THR A 10 -17.73 19.38 -1.03
N ALA A 11 -18.16 19.75 0.18
CA ALA A 11 -17.32 20.50 1.11
C ALA A 11 -16.22 19.58 1.66
N GLY A 12 -14.97 20.07 1.73
CA GLY A 12 -13.85 19.30 2.27
C GLY A 12 -12.49 19.94 1.96
N ASP A 13 -11.44 19.30 2.46
CA ASP A 13 -10.04 19.66 2.22
C ASP A 13 -9.45 18.70 1.18
N THR A 14 -8.97 19.24 0.06
CA THR A 14 -8.33 18.46 -1.01
C THR A 14 -6.83 18.28 -0.79
N LEU A 15 -6.20 19.07 0.08
CA LEU A 15 -4.76 19.01 0.32
C LEU A 15 -4.36 17.66 0.92
N ALA A 16 -5.18 17.10 1.83
CA ALA A 16 -4.89 15.83 2.47
C ALA A 16 -5.40 14.58 1.71
N SER A 17 -5.87 14.73 0.46
CA SER A 17 -6.52 13.63 -0.28
C SER A 17 -5.55 12.58 -0.86
N HIS A 18 -4.26 12.89 -0.88
CA HIS A 18 -3.20 12.04 -1.42
C HIS A 18 -2.30 11.44 -0.32
N GLU A 19 -2.68 11.63 0.95
CA GLU A 19 -1.90 11.22 2.12
C GLU A 19 -2.07 9.70 2.36
N TYR A 20 -1.27 8.92 1.65
CA TYR A 20 -1.13 7.49 1.88
C TYR A 20 0.12 7.23 2.71
N ILE A 21 0.02 6.22 3.57
CA ILE A 21 1.12 5.66 4.33
C ILE A 21 1.33 4.24 3.81
N LEU A 22 2.59 3.91 3.56
CA LEU A 22 3.02 2.58 3.15
C LEU A 22 3.96 2.02 4.20
N ASP A 23 3.61 0.84 4.68
CA ASP A 23 4.37 0.07 5.65
C ASP A 23 4.71 -1.29 5.02
N ILE A 24 5.93 -1.75 5.20
CA ILE A 24 6.43 -3.00 4.62
C ILE A 24 7.08 -3.89 5.68
N ALA A 25 7.12 -5.18 5.41
CA ALA A 25 7.81 -6.13 6.26
C ALA A 25 8.38 -7.28 5.43
N LYS A 26 9.44 -7.90 5.95
CA LYS A 26 10.06 -9.06 5.30
C LYS A 26 9.06 -10.21 5.21
N TYR A 27 9.00 -10.85 4.05
CA TYR A 27 8.28 -12.11 3.90
C TYR A 27 9.08 -13.24 4.54
N ALA A 28 8.44 -13.99 5.43
CA ALA A 28 9.05 -15.16 6.08
C ALA A 28 8.31 -16.45 5.72
N THR A 29 6.98 -16.45 5.78
CA THR A 29 6.16 -17.65 5.56
C THR A 29 4.78 -17.27 5.05
N THR A 30 4.24 -18.06 4.13
CA THR A 30 2.90 -17.88 3.57
C THR A 30 1.83 -17.80 4.66
N GLY A 31 0.96 -16.79 4.59
CA GLY A 31 -0.23 -16.68 5.44
C GLY A 31 0.04 -16.23 6.88
N VAL A 32 1.28 -15.99 7.27
CA VAL A 32 1.63 -15.43 8.59
C VAL A 32 1.91 -13.95 8.43
N VAL A 33 0.97 -13.12 8.90
CA VAL A 33 1.13 -11.67 8.92
C VAL A 33 2.22 -11.29 9.94
N PRO A 34 3.20 -10.45 9.57
CA PRO A 34 4.22 -9.98 10.50
C PRO A 34 3.64 -9.17 11.66
N SER A 35 4.28 -9.26 12.83
CA SER A 35 3.90 -8.49 14.02
C SER A 35 4.42 -7.05 14.01
N SER A 36 5.33 -6.72 13.09
CA SER A 36 5.95 -5.40 12.98
C SER A 36 6.16 -5.05 11.51
N PHE A 37 5.81 -3.82 11.16
CA PHE A 37 6.10 -3.23 9.86
C PHE A 37 7.06 -2.04 10.01
N ILE A 38 7.80 -1.77 8.94
CA ILE A 38 8.70 -0.63 8.78
C ILE A 38 8.00 0.36 7.86
N ASN A 39 7.92 1.62 8.26
CA ASN A 39 7.33 2.66 7.45
C ASN A 39 8.23 3.04 6.27
N VAL A 40 7.62 3.39 5.14
CA VAL A 40 8.27 4.00 3.97
C VAL A 40 7.87 5.47 3.94
N PRO A 41 8.68 6.40 4.49
CA PRO A 41 8.30 7.81 4.58
C PRO A 41 8.58 8.61 3.30
N ASP A 42 9.73 8.40 2.66
CA ASP A 42 10.23 9.25 1.58
C ASP A 42 9.83 8.74 0.18
N PHE A 43 8.53 8.48 0.00
CA PHE A 43 7.95 8.05 -1.27
C PHE A 43 6.98 9.07 -1.85
N LYS A 44 6.81 9.00 -3.17
CA LYS A 44 5.85 9.81 -3.93
C LYS A 44 5.19 9.00 -5.04
N ASP A 45 4.16 9.59 -5.63
CA ASP A 45 3.45 9.05 -6.80
C ASP A 45 2.82 7.67 -6.56
N PHE A 46 2.35 7.41 -5.33
CA PHE A 46 1.76 6.12 -4.98
C PHE A 46 0.43 5.86 -5.70
N ALA A 47 0.43 4.83 -6.53
CA ALA A 47 -0.67 4.50 -7.42
C ALA A 47 -1.12 3.04 -7.24
N PRO A 48 -1.88 2.69 -6.18
CA PRO A 48 -2.43 1.36 -6.00
C PRO A 48 -3.61 1.12 -6.96
N ALA A 49 -3.58 0.02 -7.69
CA ALA A 49 -4.64 -0.43 -8.59
C ALA A 49 -5.05 -1.88 -8.28
N ALA A 50 -6.34 -2.18 -8.43
CA ALA A 50 -6.89 -3.53 -8.25
C ALA A 50 -7.90 -3.86 -9.35
N PRO A 51 -7.45 -3.96 -10.61
CA PRO A 51 -8.30 -4.37 -11.71
C PRO A 51 -9.01 -5.70 -11.40
N PRO A 52 -10.30 -5.83 -11.75
CA PRO A 52 -11.04 -7.06 -11.52
C PRO A 52 -10.59 -8.15 -12.49
N LYS A 53 -10.35 -9.34 -11.96
CA LYS A 53 -10.19 -10.55 -12.76
C LYS A 53 -11.57 -11.10 -13.10
N LEU A 54 -11.92 -11.10 -14.39
CA LEU A 54 -13.25 -11.46 -14.87
C LEU A 54 -13.28 -12.87 -15.46
N ALA A 55 -14.33 -13.63 -15.15
CA ALA A 55 -14.65 -14.87 -15.84
C ALA A 55 -15.97 -14.72 -16.61
N ASN A 56 -16.04 -15.34 -17.78
CA ASN A 56 -17.26 -15.36 -18.58
C ASN A 56 -18.33 -16.22 -17.89
N VAL A 57 -19.54 -15.70 -17.84
CA VAL A 57 -20.71 -16.41 -17.34
C VAL A 57 -21.70 -16.55 -18.48
N THR A 58 -21.78 -17.76 -19.03
CA THR A 58 -22.72 -18.08 -20.11
C THR A 58 -23.96 -18.74 -19.52
N THR A 59 -25.10 -18.04 -19.61
CA THR A 59 -26.41 -18.64 -19.35
C THR A 59 -27.31 -18.39 -20.55
N TYR A 60 -28.21 -19.33 -20.85
CA TYR A 60 -29.19 -19.16 -21.93
C TYR A 60 -30.10 -17.93 -21.70
N ALA A 61 -30.27 -17.51 -20.44
CA ALA A 61 -31.05 -16.34 -20.06
C ALA A 61 -30.44 -15.01 -20.55
N ASN A 62 -29.15 -14.99 -20.92
CA ASN A 62 -28.47 -13.77 -21.35
C ASN A 62 -28.78 -13.39 -22.81
N LYS A 63 -29.64 -14.14 -23.53
CA LYS A 63 -30.17 -13.82 -24.87
C LYS A 63 -29.09 -13.44 -25.90
N GLY A 64 -27.91 -14.07 -25.83
CA GLY A 64 -26.79 -13.81 -26.72
C GLY A 64 -25.86 -12.65 -26.29
N ASN A 65 -26.15 -11.98 -25.17
CA ASN A 65 -25.26 -10.98 -24.59
C ASN A 65 -24.14 -11.63 -23.79
N THR A 66 -22.94 -11.05 -23.88
CA THR A 66 -21.82 -11.39 -23.02
C THR A 66 -22.12 -10.96 -21.58
N ALA A 67 -21.95 -11.87 -20.63
CA ALA A 67 -21.96 -11.55 -19.20
C ALA A 67 -20.64 -12.02 -18.58
N GLN A 68 -20.13 -11.21 -17.67
CA GLN A 68 -18.88 -11.47 -16.96
C GLN A 68 -19.10 -11.28 -15.46
N ARG A 69 -18.37 -12.06 -14.66
CA ARG A 69 -18.40 -11.97 -13.19
C ARG A 69 -16.98 -11.80 -12.67
N LYS A 70 -16.79 -10.90 -11.69
CA LYS A 70 -15.52 -10.76 -10.96
C LYS A 70 -15.25 -12.06 -10.18
N THR A 71 -14.08 -12.63 -10.40
CA THR A 71 -13.60 -13.88 -9.76
C THR A 71 -12.35 -13.68 -8.92
N GLY A 72 -11.68 -12.55 -9.11
CA GLY A 72 -10.52 -12.15 -8.31
C GLY A 72 -10.12 -10.73 -8.67
N GLU A 73 -8.88 -10.38 -8.35
CA GLU A 73 -8.27 -9.10 -8.67
C GLU A 73 -6.77 -9.25 -8.79
N ASP A 74 -6.17 -8.46 -9.67
CA ASP A 74 -4.73 -8.46 -9.90
C ASP A 74 -4.18 -7.15 -9.34
N TRP A 75 -3.87 -7.14 -8.04
CA TRP A 75 -3.42 -5.91 -7.37
C TRP A 75 -1.99 -5.54 -7.77
N THR A 76 -1.76 -4.25 -7.98
CA THR A 76 -0.44 -3.67 -8.20
C THR A 76 -0.35 -2.30 -7.54
N ALA A 77 0.85 -1.87 -7.18
CA ALA A 77 1.12 -0.49 -6.82
C ALA A 77 2.47 -0.07 -7.37
N GLN A 78 2.55 1.18 -7.83
CA GLN A 78 3.78 1.82 -8.25
C GLN A 78 4.03 3.07 -7.41
N PHE A 79 5.30 3.33 -7.07
CA PHE A 79 5.74 4.55 -6.39
C PHE A 79 7.23 4.77 -6.62
N ASN A 80 7.69 5.98 -6.30
CA ASN A 80 9.10 6.35 -6.37
C ASN A 80 9.61 6.64 -4.96
N VAL A 81 10.74 6.05 -4.58
CA VAL A 81 11.43 6.28 -3.30
C VAL A 81 12.69 7.09 -3.54
N LEU A 82 12.91 8.11 -2.71
CA LEU A 82 14.14 8.87 -2.68
C LEU A 82 15.18 8.09 -1.84
N PRO A 83 16.34 7.69 -2.39
CA PRO A 83 17.41 7.15 -1.56
C PRO A 83 18.06 8.25 -0.72
N ILE A 84 17.91 8.16 0.60
CA ILE A 84 18.67 8.99 1.55
C ILE A 84 19.82 8.16 2.12
N ILE A 85 21.04 8.68 2.01
CA ILE A 85 22.25 8.06 2.53
C ILE A 85 22.62 8.76 3.83
N GLY A 86 22.77 8.00 4.91
CA GLY A 86 23.20 8.50 6.21
C GLY A 86 24.66 8.93 6.21
N ASP A 87 25.07 9.66 7.26
CA ASP A 87 26.46 10.12 7.43
C ASP A 87 27.48 8.96 7.51
N ASP A 88 27.01 7.76 7.87
CA ASP A 88 27.77 6.51 7.94
C ASP A 88 27.76 5.72 6.61
N GLY A 89 27.11 6.22 5.58
CA GLY A 89 26.94 5.55 4.29
C GLY A 89 25.83 4.50 4.28
N SER A 90 25.04 4.38 5.36
CA SER A 90 23.89 3.47 5.43
C SER A 90 22.74 3.96 4.55
N LEU A 91 21.97 3.02 4.01
CA LEU A 91 20.73 3.31 3.33
C LEU A 91 19.56 3.12 4.30
N GLN A 92 18.43 3.74 4.00
CA GLN A 92 17.22 3.56 4.78
C GLN A 92 16.79 2.07 4.82
N PRO A 93 16.45 1.51 5.99
CA PRO A 93 16.20 0.07 6.15
C PRO A 93 15.04 -0.45 5.30
N GLU A 94 14.03 0.38 5.05
CA GLU A 94 12.90 0.06 4.17
C GLU A 94 13.33 -0.07 2.70
N LEU A 95 14.26 0.77 2.25
CA LEU A 95 14.76 0.73 0.88
C LEU A 95 15.73 -0.44 0.71
N GLU A 96 16.58 -0.72 1.70
CA GLU A 96 17.41 -1.92 1.73
C GLU A 96 16.57 -3.20 1.63
N LEU A 97 15.45 -3.26 2.36
CA LEU A 97 14.53 -4.40 2.29
C LEU A 97 13.91 -4.57 0.89
N LEU A 98 13.51 -3.47 0.25
CA LEU A 98 12.95 -3.50 -1.11
C LEU A 98 14.00 -3.94 -2.14
N LEU A 99 15.22 -3.42 -2.05
CA LEU A 99 16.33 -3.80 -2.94
C LEU A 99 16.71 -5.28 -2.75
N ALA A 100 16.83 -5.72 -1.49
CA ALA A 100 17.13 -7.12 -1.18
C ALA A 100 16.04 -8.08 -1.68
N ALA A 101 14.77 -7.69 -1.59
CA ALA A 101 13.68 -8.46 -2.17
C ALA A 101 13.75 -8.48 -3.70
N ALA A 102 14.03 -7.35 -4.35
CA ALA A 102 14.14 -7.29 -5.80
C ALA A 102 15.25 -8.17 -6.38
N ASP A 103 16.36 -8.32 -5.66
CA ASP A 103 17.46 -9.22 -6.03
C ASP A 103 17.14 -10.71 -5.75
N GLY A 104 16.16 -10.98 -4.90
CA GLY A 104 15.72 -12.33 -4.52
C GLY A 104 14.95 -13.05 -5.63
N ILE A 105 14.85 -14.38 -5.51
CA ILE A 105 14.07 -15.22 -6.42
C ILE A 105 13.01 -16.01 -5.64
N GLY A 106 11.82 -16.17 -6.22
CA GLY A 106 10.74 -16.94 -5.61
C GLY A 106 10.27 -16.27 -4.31
N ALA A 107 10.30 -17.01 -3.19
CA ALA A 107 9.86 -16.48 -1.89
C ALA A 107 10.71 -15.32 -1.38
N GLU A 108 11.98 -15.24 -1.77
CA GLU A 108 12.87 -14.13 -1.39
C GLU A 108 12.51 -12.82 -2.11
N ASN A 109 11.78 -12.90 -3.23
CA ASN A 109 11.27 -11.74 -3.95
C ASN A 109 10.00 -11.13 -3.34
N LEU A 110 9.46 -11.76 -2.30
CA LEU A 110 8.20 -11.35 -1.70
C LEU A 110 8.43 -10.45 -0.48
N ILE A 111 7.52 -9.52 -0.28
CA ILE A 111 7.37 -8.74 0.95
C ILE A 111 5.92 -8.77 1.42
N TRP A 112 5.71 -8.45 2.69
CA TRP A 112 4.42 -7.98 3.17
C TRP A 112 4.32 -6.47 2.95
N PHE A 113 3.15 -6.04 2.50
CA PHE A 113 2.79 -4.63 2.42
C PHE A 113 1.54 -4.38 3.25
N GLN A 114 1.47 -3.18 3.81
CA GLN A 114 0.27 -2.59 4.36
C GLN A 114 0.22 -1.13 3.90
N TYR A 115 -0.87 -0.74 3.23
CA TYR A 115 -1.07 0.66 2.85
C TYR A 115 -2.41 1.16 3.35
N TYR A 116 -2.43 2.42 3.77
CA TYR A 116 -3.62 3.04 4.30
C TYR A 116 -3.61 4.55 4.11
N HIS A 117 -4.80 5.13 4.02
CA HIS A 117 -4.93 6.59 3.94
C HIS A 117 -4.82 7.19 5.34
N ALA A 118 -4.04 8.25 5.52
CA ALA A 118 -3.77 8.85 6.83
C ALA A 118 -5.04 9.28 7.59
N ARG A 119 -6.10 9.65 6.85
CA ARG A 119 -7.36 10.18 7.42
C ARG A 119 -8.64 9.39 7.13
N VAL A 120 -8.58 8.34 6.31
CA VAL A 120 -9.81 7.66 5.83
C VAL A 120 -9.81 6.21 6.32
N ALA A 121 -10.63 5.94 7.34
CA ALA A 121 -10.70 4.63 8.00
C ALA A 121 -11.05 3.46 7.07
N SER A 122 -11.78 3.73 5.99
CA SER A 122 -12.22 2.70 5.03
C SER A 122 -11.17 2.34 3.99
N LEU A 123 -10.04 3.05 3.92
CA LEU A 123 -8.97 2.87 2.95
C LEU A 123 -7.72 2.32 3.64
N ALA A 124 -7.74 1.02 3.94
CA ALA A 124 -6.60 0.29 4.47
C ALA A 124 -6.62 -1.16 3.98
N TYR A 125 -5.47 -1.62 3.48
CA TYR A 125 -5.30 -2.94 2.89
C TYR A 125 -3.92 -3.48 3.23
N GLN A 126 -3.81 -4.81 3.27
CA GLN A 126 -2.54 -5.50 3.41
C GLN A 126 -2.51 -6.74 2.52
N GLY A 127 -1.33 -7.30 2.30
CA GLY A 127 -1.12 -8.55 1.59
C GLY A 127 0.36 -8.80 1.33
N THR A 128 0.64 -9.71 0.42
CA THR A 128 2.00 -9.97 -0.06
C THR A 128 2.17 -9.55 -1.50
N ALA A 129 3.38 -9.08 -1.84
CA ALA A 129 3.71 -8.64 -3.18
C ALA A 129 5.13 -9.03 -3.56
N ALA A 130 5.31 -9.35 -4.84
CA ALA A 130 6.61 -9.41 -5.50
C ALA A 130 7.14 -8.00 -5.75
N VAL A 131 8.44 -7.80 -5.60
CA VAL A 131 9.09 -6.49 -5.73
C VAL A 131 9.91 -6.42 -7.02
N GLU A 132 9.69 -5.37 -7.79
CA GLU A 132 10.54 -4.97 -8.91
C GLU A 132 11.06 -3.55 -8.65
N VAL A 133 12.34 -3.32 -8.94
CA VAL A 133 13.00 -2.04 -8.74
C VAL A 133 13.74 -1.61 -10.01
N THR A 134 13.54 -0.35 -10.39
CA THR A 134 14.28 0.29 -11.47
C THR A 134 14.85 1.62 -10.99
N ARG A 135 16.09 1.94 -11.40
CA ARG A 135 16.70 3.24 -11.12
C ARG A 135 16.17 4.28 -12.11
N GLN A 136 15.93 5.49 -11.62
CA GLN A 136 15.51 6.65 -12.41
C GLN A 136 16.42 7.84 -12.13
N ASN A 137 16.38 8.82 -13.05
CA ASN A 137 17.15 10.07 -12.94
C ASN A 137 18.66 9.85 -12.80
N THR A 138 19.22 9.00 -13.66
CA THR A 138 20.66 8.69 -13.69
C THR A 138 21.45 9.61 -14.61
N GLY A 139 20.92 10.79 -14.94
CA GLY A 139 21.53 11.75 -15.86
C GLY A 139 22.76 12.45 -15.26
N PRO A 140 23.68 12.95 -16.11
CA PRO A 140 24.91 13.60 -15.67
C PRO A 140 24.70 15.02 -15.11
N GLU A 141 23.48 15.56 -15.15
CA GLU A 141 23.17 16.95 -14.82
C GLU A 141 22.86 17.20 -13.33
N GLY A 142 23.23 16.25 -12.45
CA GLY A 142 22.98 16.38 -11.01
C GLY A 142 21.51 16.18 -10.63
N GLU A 143 20.79 15.35 -11.39
CA GLU A 143 19.42 14.97 -11.09
C GLU A 143 19.35 14.24 -9.74
N ILE A 144 18.25 14.46 -9.00
CA ILE A 144 17.99 13.70 -7.78
C ILE A 144 17.53 12.30 -8.19
N GLU A 145 18.30 11.30 -7.77
CA GLU A 145 18.01 9.89 -8.03
C GLU A 145 16.69 9.46 -7.38
N PHE A 146 15.97 8.56 -8.06
CA PHE A 146 14.84 7.83 -7.48
C PHE A 146 14.94 6.35 -7.81
N TYR A 147 14.41 5.51 -6.91
CA TYR A 147 14.09 4.13 -7.21
C TYR A 147 12.59 4.03 -7.50
N SER A 148 12.24 3.61 -8.72
CA SER A 148 10.86 3.30 -9.08
C SER A 148 10.56 1.86 -8.71
N ILE A 149 9.63 1.69 -7.78
CA ILE A 149 9.24 0.42 -7.19
C ILE A 149 7.89 0.01 -7.77
N THR A 150 7.81 -1.24 -8.24
CA THR A 150 6.54 -1.87 -8.60
C THR A 150 6.29 -3.06 -7.68
N LEU A 151 5.14 -3.04 -7.01
CA LEU A 151 4.64 -4.15 -6.21
C LEU A 151 3.58 -4.90 -6.99
N THR A 152 3.72 -6.22 -7.10
CA THR A 152 2.75 -7.11 -7.75
C THR A 152 2.17 -8.09 -6.75
N GLY A 153 0.87 -7.96 -6.46
CA GLY A 153 0.19 -8.73 -5.41
C GLY A 153 0.14 -10.24 -5.70
N GLN A 154 0.21 -11.04 -4.65
CA GLN A 154 0.16 -12.52 -4.73
C GLN A 154 -1.26 -13.09 -4.56
N GLY A 155 -2.29 -12.24 -4.59
CA GLY A 155 -3.70 -12.63 -4.54
C GLY A 155 -4.30 -12.76 -3.13
N ASP A 156 -3.54 -12.44 -2.09
CA ASP A 156 -3.95 -12.46 -0.68
C ASP A 156 -4.29 -11.07 -0.12
N ARG A 157 -4.49 -10.07 -1.00
CA ARG A 157 -4.86 -8.72 -0.57
C ARG A 157 -6.18 -8.75 0.17
N VAL A 158 -6.19 -8.21 1.37
CA VAL A 158 -7.37 -8.09 2.22
C VAL A 158 -7.54 -6.67 2.75
N LYS A 159 -8.79 -6.31 3.00
CA LYS A 159 -9.12 -5.07 3.69
C LYS A 159 -8.90 -5.24 5.19
N VAL A 160 -8.29 -4.25 5.83
CA VAL A 160 -8.01 -4.26 7.27
C VAL A 160 -8.53 -2.99 7.94
N GLN A 161 -8.53 -2.97 9.27
CA GLN A 161 -8.76 -1.74 10.02
C GLN A 161 -7.57 -0.79 9.82
N ASN A 162 -7.86 0.47 9.54
CA ASN A 162 -6.83 1.47 9.30
C ASN A 162 -6.11 1.84 10.60
N PRO A 163 -4.78 1.62 10.72
CA PRO A 163 -4.02 1.96 11.92
C PRO A 163 -4.04 3.45 12.28
N ALA A 164 -4.00 4.36 11.29
CA ALA A 164 -3.95 5.80 11.53
C ALA A 164 -5.27 6.41 12.04
N THR A 165 -6.38 5.67 11.95
CA THR A 165 -7.71 6.15 12.35
C THR A 165 -8.42 5.20 13.30
N ALA A 166 -7.73 4.16 13.77
CA ALA A 166 -8.25 3.28 14.79
C ALA A 166 -8.42 4.07 16.11
N PRO A 167 -9.54 3.92 16.82
CA PRO A 167 -9.67 4.50 18.15
C PRO A 167 -8.66 3.83 19.10
N GLY A 168 -7.65 4.57 19.54
CA GLY A 168 -6.70 4.14 20.58
C GLY A 168 -5.30 3.83 20.08
N GLY A 169 -4.46 4.86 20.00
CA GLY A 169 -3.01 4.76 19.81
C GLY A 169 -2.24 5.74 20.69
N ASP A 170 -2.81 6.17 21.83
CA ASP A 170 -2.04 6.83 22.88
C ASP A 170 -1.42 5.73 23.75
N SER A 171 -0.20 5.32 23.41
CA SER A 171 0.64 4.46 24.26
C SER A 171 1.27 5.23 25.42
N ASN A 172 0.53 6.15 26.05
CA ASN A 172 0.97 6.79 27.27
C ASN A 172 -0.18 7.30 28.15
N GLU A 173 -1.16 6.46 28.47
CA GLU A 173 -1.83 6.61 29.77
C GLU A 173 -1.02 5.85 30.80
N GLY A 174 -0.18 6.59 31.52
CA GLY A 174 0.28 6.15 32.82
C GLY A 174 -0.97 5.77 33.62
N ALA A 175 -1.07 4.48 33.96
CA ALA A 175 -2.04 4.01 34.92
C ALA A 175 -1.77 4.76 36.23
N ILE A 176 -2.51 5.85 36.46
CA ILE A 176 -2.75 6.34 37.80
C ILE A 176 -3.72 5.31 38.39
N ASP A 177 -3.13 4.39 39.15
CA ASP A 177 -3.85 3.53 40.07
C ASP A 177 -4.79 4.40 40.91
N PRO A 178 -6.12 4.21 40.84
CA PRO A 178 -7.03 5.10 41.53
C PRO A 178 -7.21 4.77 43.01
N ASP A 179 -6.62 3.71 43.60
CA ASP A 179 -6.75 3.44 45.05
C ASP A 179 -5.70 2.42 45.57
N GLY A 180 -4.71 2.88 46.36
CA GLY A 180 -3.67 1.97 46.86
C GLY A 180 -2.66 2.46 47.92
N GLU A 181 -3.06 3.36 48.84
CA GLU A 181 -2.64 3.54 50.27
C GLU A 181 -2.87 4.96 50.78
#